data_AF-A0A972B5K5-F1
#
_entry.id   AF-A0A972B5K5-F1
#
_cell.length_a   1.000
_cell.length_b   1.000
_cell.length_c   1.000
_cell.angle_alpha   90.00
_cell.angle_beta   90.00
_cell.angle_gamma   90.00
#
_symmetry.space_group_name_H-M   'P 1'
#
loop_
_entity.id
_entity.type
_entity.pdbx_description
1 polymer ?
#
loop_
_entity_poly.entity_id
_entity_poly.type
_entity_poly.pdbx_seq_one_letter_code
_entity_poly.pdbx_strand_id
1 'polypeptide(L)'
;MVACKHIKKILMHEEARGNKIKEMSEGWSKANLVIDMEESLDIDYANSLIALGEKLRYWENNDTHYTLQKGYYCDECKQSIAGPK
;
A
#
# COMPACT_ATOMS: atom_id res chain seq x y z
N MET A 1 14.59 1.36 6.82
CA MET A 1 13.30 1.37 7.54
C MET A 1 12.53 0.10 7.23
N VAL A 2 11.60 -0.29 8.10
CA VAL A 2 10.86 -1.54 7.96
C VAL A 2 9.37 -1.23 7.85
N ALA A 3 8.68 -1.88 6.91
CA ALA A 3 7.23 -1.81 6.80
C ALA A 3 6.57 -2.29 8.11
N CYS A 4 5.52 -1.61 8.56
CA CYS A 4 4.81 -1.96 9.76
C CYS A 4 4.11 -3.32 9.60
N LYS A 5 3.71 -3.95 10.71
CA LYS A 5 3.11 -5.29 10.68
C LYS A 5 1.89 -5.42 9.76
N HIS A 6 1.13 -4.33 9.56
CA HIS A 6 -0.06 -4.32 8.70
C HIS A 6 0.33 -4.25 7.21
N ILE A 7 1.18 -3.28 6.84
CA ILE A 7 1.67 -3.11 5.47
C ILE A 7 2.54 -4.29 5.05
N LYS A 8 3.31 -4.86 5.98
CA LYS A 8 4.15 -6.04 5.74
C LYS A 8 3.36 -7.25 5.25
N LYS A 9 2.11 -7.44 5.72
CA LYS A 9 1.26 -8.54 5.23
C LYS A 9 0.93 -8.38 3.75
N ILE A 10 0.55 -7.16 3.34
CA ILE A 10 0.29 -6.84 1.94
C ILE A 10 1.58 -7.00 1.13
N LEU A 11 2.68 -6.39 1.59
CA LEU A 11 3.96 -6.46 0.89
C LEU A 11 4.44 -7.90 0.66
N MET A 12 4.41 -8.75 1.71
CA MET A 12 4.81 -10.15 1.60
C MET A 12 3.90 -10.94 0.65
N HIS A 13 2.59 -10.66 0.63
CA HIS A 13 1.66 -11.28 -0.30
C HIS A 13 1.97 -10.89 -1.75
N GLU A 14 2.23 -9.61 -1.98
CA GLU A 14 2.59 -9.10 -3.30
C GLU A 14 3.94 -9.65 -3.79
N GLU A 15 4.96 -9.69 -2.94
CA GLU A 15 6.25 -10.31 -3.27
C GLU A 15 6.08 -11.81 -3.60
N ALA A 16 5.21 -12.53 -2.87
CA ALA A 16 4.89 -13.93 -3.16
C ALA A 16 4.16 -14.13 -4.50
N ARG A 17 3.42 -13.10 -4.96
CA ARG A 17 2.81 -13.07 -6.30
C ARG A 17 3.79 -12.70 -7.41
N GLY A 18 5.01 -12.30 -7.07
CA GLY A 18 6.03 -11.86 -8.02
C GLY A 18 6.01 -10.35 -8.32
N ASN A 19 5.16 -9.59 -7.63
CA ASN A 19 5.18 -8.14 -7.69
C ASN A 19 6.45 -7.61 -6.99
N LYS A 20 6.89 -6.42 -7.38
CA LYS A 20 8.13 -5.82 -6.89
C LYS A 20 7.91 -4.42 -6.41
N ILE A 21 8.76 -4.00 -5.48
CA ILE A 21 8.81 -2.61 -5.04
C ILE A 21 9.45 -1.79 -6.16
N LYS A 22 8.70 -0.83 -6.69
CA LYS A 22 9.17 0.17 -7.65
C LYS A 22 9.99 1.24 -6.94
N GLU A 23 9.44 1.80 -5.86
CA GLU A 23 10.07 2.88 -5.10
C GLU A 23 9.65 2.84 -3.63
N MET A 24 10.55 3.31 -2.75
CA MET A 24 10.21 3.64 -1.37
C MET A 24 10.61 5.07 -1.09
N SER A 25 9.67 5.88 -0.60
CA SER A 25 9.89 7.29 -0.30
C SER A 25 9.41 7.65 1.10
N GLU A 26 10.05 8.66 1.70
CA GLU A 26 9.70 9.19 3.02
C GLU A 26 9.00 10.55 2.91
N GLY A 27 8.19 10.89 3.92
CA GLY A 27 7.71 12.26 4.11
C GLY A 27 6.65 12.73 3.11
N TRP A 28 5.93 11.81 2.48
CA TRP A 28 4.86 12.15 1.55
C TRP A 28 3.54 12.42 2.28
N SER A 29 3.10 13.69 2.29
CA SER A 29 1.86 14.13 2.92
C SER A 29 1.77 13.74 4.41
N LYS A 30 0.87 12.83 4.79
CA LYS A 30 0.69 12.30 6.15
C LYS A 30 1.40 10.95 6.36
N ALA A 31 2.11 10.43 5.36
CA ALA A 31 2.82 9.17 5.44
C ALA A 31 4.30 9.39 5.76
N ASN A 32 4.80 8.67 6.74
CA ASN A 32 6.22 8.61 7.07
C ASN A 32 6.98 7.72 6.08
N LEU A 33 6.31 6.72 5.51
CA LEU A 33 6.84 5.82 4.48
C LEU A 33 5.75 5.54 3.44
N VAL A 34 6.10 5.64 2.17
CA VAL A 34 5.28 5.23 1.02
C VAL A 34 6.05 4.16 0.25
N ILE A 35 5.38 3.05 -0.01
CA ILE A 35 5.88 1.94 -0.82
C ILE A 35 5.06 1.89 -2.09
N ASP A 36 5.69 2.15 -3.23
CA ASP A 36 5.08 2.00 -4.55
C ASP A 36 5.50 0.68 -5.16
N MET A 37 4.52 -0.10 -5.61
CA MET A 37 4.72 -1.38 -6.28
C MET A 37 4.74 -1.19 -7.81
N GLU A 38 5.45 -2.06 -8.51
CA GLU A 38 5.52 -2.07 -9.97
C GLU A 38 4.18 -2.44 -10.61
N GLU A 39 3.47 -3.40 -10.03
CA GLU A 39 2.19 -3.92 -10.51
C GLU A 39 1.03 -3.65 -9.53
N SER A 40 -0.19 -3.86 -10.00
CA SER A 40 -1.41 -3.64 -9.22
C SER A 40 -1.50 -4.59 -8.02
N LEU A 41 -1.99 -4.04 -6.89
CA LEU A 41 -2.16 -4.79 -5.65
C LEU A 41 -3.30 -5.79 -5.75
N ASP A 42 -3.21 -6.90 -5.01
CA ASP A 42 -4.32 -7.79 -4.72
C ASP A 42 -5.30 -7.11 -3.75
N ILE A 43 -6.29 -6.44 -4.33
CA ILE A 43 -7.31 -5.69 -3.58
C ILE A 43 -8.18 -6.62 -2.73
N ASP A 44 -8.46 -7.83 -3.20
CA ASP A 44 -9.30 -8.78 -2.47
C ASP A 44 -8.58 -9.28 -1.21
N TYR A 45 -7.30 -9.64 -1.33
CA TYR A 45 -6.47 -9.99 -0.18
C TYR A 45 -6.36 -8.83 0.82
N ALA A 46 -6.01 -7.63 0.36
CA ALA A 46 -5.82 -6.49 1.25
C ALA A 46 -7.14 -6.05 1.92
N ASN A 47 -8.28 -6.15 1.23
CA ASN A 47 -9.59 -5.90 1.84
C ASN A 47 -9.97 -6.97 2.88
N SER A 48 -9.56 -8.22 2.68
CA SER A 48 -9.77 -9.27 3.70
C SER A 48 -9.05 -8.94 5.02
N LEU A 49 -7.88 -8.31 4.97
CA LEU A 49 -7.15 -7.85 6.14
C LEU A 49 -7.92 -6.75 6.89
N ILE A 50 -8.53 -5.80 6.17
CA ILE A 50 -9.38 -4.77 6.77
C ILE A 50 -10.59 -5.42 7.48
N ALA A 51 -11.22 -6.40 6.84
CA ALA A 51 -12.35 -7.13 7.42
C ALA A 51 -11.96 -7.90 8.70
N LEU A 52 -10.70 -8.35 8.79
CA LEU A 52 -10.13 -8.97 10.00
C LEU A 52 -9.74 -7.96 11.10
N GLY A 53 -10.02 -6.66 10.90
CA GLY A 53 -9.82 -5.61 11.89
C GLY A 53 -8.45 -4.94 11.85
N GLU A 54 -7.66 -5.16 10.79
CA GLU A 54 -6.39 -4.47 10.61
C GLU A 54 -6.58 -2.96 10.48
N LYS A 55 -5.61 -2.19 11.00
CA LYS A 55 -5.65 -0.71 10.99
C LYS A 55 -5.24 -0.14 9.64
N LEU A 56 -5.86 -0.65 8.58
CA LEU A 56 -5.63 -0.29 7.18
C LEU A 56 -6.85 0.43 6.62
N ARG A 57 -6.60 1.43 5.77
CA ARG A 57 -7.62 2.20 5.08
C ARG A 57 -7.31 2.23 3.59
N TYR A 58 -8.26 1.78 2.78
CA TYR A 58 -8.17 1.88 1.32
C TYR A 58 -8.19 3.34 0.88
N TRP A 59 -7.41 3.65 -0.15
CA TRP A 59 -7.45 4.92 -0.86
C TRP A 59 -7.21 4.70 -2.36
N GLU A 60 -7.70 5.63 -3.15
CA GLU A 60 -7.54 5.60 -4.61
C GLU A 60 -7.34 7.02 -5.11
N ASN A 61 -6.36 7.17 -5.99
CA ASN A 61 -6.17 8.38 -6.75
C ASN A 61 -6.94 8.27 -8.08
N ASN A 62 -7.95 9.13 -8.23
CA ASN A 62 -8.73 9.27 -9.47
C ASN A 62 -8.36 10.54 -10.26
N ASP A 63 -7.32 11.28 -9.84
CA ASP A 63 -6.83 12.44 -10.55
C ASP A 63 -5.99 12.03 -11.75
N THR A 64 -6.44 12.40 -12.96
CA THR A 64 -5.80 12.06 -14.23
C THR A 64 -4.51 12.84 -14.49
N HIS A 65 -4.19 13.86 -13.69
CA HIS A 65 -2.89 14.54 -13.77
C HIS A 65 -1.74 13.71 -13.19
N TYR A 66 -2.05 12.68 -12.41
CA TYR A 66 -1.09 11.79 -11.79
C TYR A 66 -1.33 10.35 -12.23
N THR A 67 -0.37 9.46 -11.95
CA THR A 67 -0.59 8.03 -12.16
C THR A 67 -1.80 7.58 -11.34
N LEU A 68 -2.76 6.95 -12.01
CA LEU A 68 -3.91 6.34 -11.35
C LEU A 68 -3.39 5.19 -10.49
N GLN A 69 -3.58 5.32 -9.18
CA GLN A 69 -3.06 4.38 -8.20
C GLN A 69 -4.15 4.02 -7.21
N LYS A 70 -4.04 2.80 -6.68
CA LYS A 70 -4.84 2.31 -5.57
C LYS A 70 -3.90 1.83 -4.50
N GLY A 71 -4.28 2.02 -3.24
CA GLY A 71 -3.40 1.69 -2.14
C GLY A 71 -4.11 1.58 -0.81
N TYR A 72 -3.28 1.29 0.20
CA TYR A 72 -3.68 1.10 1.57
C TYR A 72 -2.77 1.91 2.47
N TYR A 73 -3.39 2.62 3.40
CA TYR A 73 -2.69 3.42 4.39
C TYR A 73 -2.95 2.86 5.79
N CYS A 74 -1.89 2.69 6.57
CA CYS A 74 -1.99 2.33 7.97
C CYS A 74 -2.14 3.57 8.84
N ASP A 75 -3.30 3.76 9.45
CA ASP A 75 -3.58 4.95 10.27
C ASP A 75 -2.77 5.00 11.58
N GLU A 76 -2.32 3.84 12.08
CA GLU A 76 -1.50 3.74 13.31
C GLU A 76 -0.02 4.07 13.03
N CYS A 77 0.58 3.41 12.04
CA CYS A 77 2.01 3.54 11.76
C CYS A 77 2.34 4.65 10.76
N LYS A 78 1.31 5.28 10.17
CA LYS A 78 1.44 6.33 9.16
C LYS A 78 2.26 5.87 7.95
N GLN A 79 2.01 4.66 7.45
CA GLN A 79 2.71 4.09 6.28
C GLN A 79 1.72 3.75 5.18
N SER A 80 2.12 3.88 3.93
CA SER A 80 1.31 3.60 2.74
C SER A 80 1.95 2.54 1.86
N ILE A 81 1.13 1.71 1.22
CA ILE A 81 1.52 0.87 0.08
C ILE A 81 0.54 1.11 -1.05
N ALA A 82 1.03 1.26 -2.28
CA ALA A 82 0.21 1.50 -3.46
C ALA A 82 0.77 0.81 -4.69
N GLY A 83 -0.07 0.65 -5.70
CA GLY A 83 0.32 0.18 -7.03
C GLY A 83 -0.53 0.86 -8.10
N PRO A 84 -0.16 0.70 -9.38
CA PRO A 84 -0.99 1.17 -10.50
C PRO A 84 -2.39 0.55 -10.46
N LYS A 85 -3.37 1.31 -10.95
CA LYS A 85 -4.79 0.93 -11.01
C LYS A 85 -5.06 -0.21 -11.99
#